data_AF-A0A498GUU5-F1
#
_entry.id   AF-A0A498GUU5-F1
#
_cell.length_a   1.000
_cell.length_b   1.000
_cell.length_c   1.000
_cell.angle_alpha   90.00
_cell.angle_beta   90.00
_cell.angle_gamma   90.00
#
_symmetry.space_group_name_H-M   'P 1'
#
loop_
_entity.id
_entity.type
_entity.pdbx_description
1 polymer ?
#
loop_
_entity_poly.entity_id
_entity_poly.type
_entity_poly.pdbx_seq_one_letter_code
_entity_poly.pdbx_strand_id
1 'polypeptide(L)'
;MSQSDWYGTVLVLLVFMAIIVISSVFLLPDYWYLWLIIIVGGVSLLVVWHTKNFAYLCPGCGEVFEVSTFEDFLSPNGGNKKYVKCPKCGKRAWADILKIKE
;
A
#
# COMPACT_ATOMS: atom_id res chain seq x y z
N MET A 1 -5.71 -12.28 -1.80
CA MET A 1 -4.24 -12.25 -1.85
C MET A 1 -3.70 -13.68 -1.69
N SER A 2 -2.92 -14.17 -2.65
CA SER A 2 -2.34 -15.52 -2.57
C SER A 2 -1.16 -15.56 -1.58
N GLN A 3 -0.79 -16.75 -1.08
CA GLN A 3 0.34 -16.90 -0.15
C GLN A 3 1.66 -16.37 -0.75
N SER A 4 1.90 -16.58 -2.05
CA SER A 4 3.09 -16.09 -2.74
C SER A 4 3.14 -14.56 -2.86
N ASP A 5 1.99 -13.92 -3.04
CA ASP A 5 1.91 -12.45 -3.11
C ASP A 5 2.24 -11.82 -1.75
N TRP A 6 1.78 -12.42 -0.66
CA TRP A 6 2.07 -11.97 0.70
C TRP A 6 3.58 -11.98 0.98
N TYR A 7 4.28 -13.07 0.63
CA TYR A 7 5.73 -13.13 0.80
C TYR A 7 6.46 -12.07 -0.02
N GLY A 8 6.03 -11.81 -1.26
CA GLY A 8 6.60 -10.75 -2.09
C GLY A 8 6.43 -9.36 -1.46
N THR A 9 5.22 -9.02 -1.02
CA THR A 9 4.97 -7.74 -0.35
C THR A 9 5.76 -7.61 0.96
N VAL A 10 5.78 -8.65 1.79
CA VAL A 10 6.55 -8.66 3.04
C VAL A 10 8.05 -8.50 2.76
N LEU A 11 8.60 -9.19 1.76
CA LEU A 11 10.00 -9.06 1.39
C LEU A 11 10.35 -7.63 0.96
N VAL A 12 9.53 -7.01 0.12
CA VAL A 12 9.72 -5.61 -0.31
C VAL A 12 9.69 -4.66 0.88
N LEU A 13 8.76 -4.84 1.82
CA LEU A 13 8.68 -4.03 3.03
C LEU A 13 9.91 -4.21 3.94
N LEU A 14 10.41 -5.43 4.09
CA LEU A 14 11.62 -5.72 4.87
C LEU A 14 12.85 -5.05 4.25
N VAL A 15 13.02 -5.14 2.93
CA VAL A 15 14.11 -4.46 2.21
C VAL A 15 14.01 -2.95 2.37
N PHE A 16 12.81 -2.38 2.24
CA PHE A 16 12.59 -0.95 2.42
C PHE A 16 12.94 -0.49 3.84
N MET A 17 12.50 -1.23 4.87
CA MET A 17 12.86 -0.93 6.27
C MET A 17 14.37 -1.02 6.51
N ALA A 18 15.05 -2.03 5.94
CA ALA A 18 16.50 -2.15 6.04
C ALA A 18 17.23 -0.95 5.43
N ILE A 19 16.79 -0.46 4.26
CA ILE A 19 17.34 0.74 3.62
C ILE A 19 17.16 1.98 4.50
N ILE A 20 15.98 2.16 5.12
CA ILE A 20 15.73 3.29 6.03
C ILE A 20 16.67 3.22 7.24
N VAL A 21 16.80 2.07 7.87
CA VAL A 21 17.64 1.90 9.07
C VAL A 21 19.11 2.14 8.72
N ILE A 22 19.63 1.51 7.67
CA ILE A 22 21.02 1.68 7.24
C ILE A 22 21.30 3.14 6.88
N SER A 23 20.44 3.77 6.08
CA SER A 23 20.61 5.17 5.68
C SER A 23 20.50 6.14 6.87
N SER A 24 19.71 5.83 7.89
CA SER A 24 19.54 6.71 9.07
C SER A 24 20.85 6.93 9.84
N VAL A 25 21.69 5.91 9.93
CA VAL A 25 22.99 5.96 10.63
C VAL A 25 23.91 7.01 10.01
N PHE A 26 23.85 7.16 8.68
CA PHE A 26 24.72 8.08 7.95
C PHE A 26 24.09 9.46 7.72
N LEU A 27 22.76 9.52 7.52
CA LEU A 27 22.10 10.75 7.05
C LEU A 27 21.49 11.59 8.17
N LEU A 28 21.14 11.03 9.34
CA LEU A 28 20.51 11.83 10.40
C LEU A 28 21.39 12.96 10.98
N PRO A 29 22.71 12.78 11.19
CA PRO A 29 23.54 13.82 11.82
C PRO A 29 23.67 15.09 10.96
N ASP A 30 23.93 14.93 9.66
CA ASP A 30 24.32 16.04 8.79
C ASP A 30 23.28 16.34 7.68
N TYR A 31 22.44 15.34 7.32
CA TYR A 31 21.59 15.38 6.13
C TYR A 31 20.16 14.86 6.38
N TRP A 32 19.57 15.21 7.53
CA TRP A 32 18.25 14.69 7.96
C TRP A 32 17.14 14.94 6.93
N TYR A 33 17.21 16.03 6.16
CA TYR A 33 16.27 16.35 5.10
C TYR A 33 16.37 15.38 3.91
N LEU A 34 17.58 14.91 3.56
CA LEU A 34 17.74 13.86 2.53
C LEU A 34 17.16 12.53 3.01
N TRP A 35 17.34 12.22 4.30
CA TRP A 35 16.74 11.03 4.90
C TRP A 35 15.21 11.07 4.84
N LEU A 36 14.59 12.23 5.13
CA LEU A 36 13.15 12.40 4.97
C LEU A 36 12.69 12.26 3.51
N ILE A 37 13.45 12.76 2.54
CA ILE A 37 13.14 12.59 1.11
C ILE A 37 13.15 11.11 0.73
N ILE A 38 14.12 10.33 1.22
CA ILE A 38 14.19 8.87 0.98
C ILE A 38 12.96 8.17 1.55
N ILE A 39 12.55 8.51 2.78
CA ILE A 39 11.36 7.92 3.40
C ILE A 39 10.10 8.25 2.60
N VAL A 40 9.86 9.54 2.34
CA VAL A 40 8.65 9.99 1.65
C VAL A 40 8.60 9.44 0.23
N GLY A 41 9.73 9.46 -0.49
CA GLY A 41 9.84 8.91 -1.84
C GLY A 41 9.59 7.41 -1.86
N GLY A 42 10.21 6.66 -0.96
CA GLY A 42 10.03 5.21 -0.86
C GLY A 42 8.61 4.80 -0.48
N VAL A 43 8.00 5.45 0.52
CA VAL A 43 6.59 5.20 0.87
C VAL A 43 5.69 5.53 -0.32
N SER A 44 5.90 6.66 -0.99
CA SER A 44 5.12 7.04 -2.17
C SER A 44 5.21 5.99 -3.28
N LEU A 45 6.41 5.49 -3.57
CA LEU A 45 6.61 4.42 -4.54
C LEU A 45 5.90 3.12 -4.14
N LEU A 46 5.97 2.74 -2.87
CA LEU A 46 5.29 1.55 -2.36
C LEU A 46 3.78 1.64 -2.49
N VAL A 47 3.17 2.76 -2.11
CA VAL A 47 1.72 2.95 -2.19
C VAL A 47 1.27 3.02 -3.66
N VAL A 48 2.03 3.70 -4.53
CA VAL A 48 1.73 3.73 -5.98
C VAL A 48 1.83 2.34 -6.58
N TRP A 49 2.85 1.57 -6.23
CA TRP A 49 2.98 0.19 -6.67
C TRP A 49 1.79 -0.65 -6.19
N HIS A 50 1.42 -0.57 -4.91
CA HIS A 50 0.29 -1.32 -4.36
C HIS A 50 -1.00 -0.98 -5.10
N THR A 51 -1.32 0.31 -5.23
CA THR A 51 -2.55 0.78 -5.89
C THR A 51 -2.64 0.32 -7.35
N LYS A 52 -1.52 0.24 -8.07
CA LYS A 52 -1.47 -0.23 -9.48
C LYS A 52 -1.61 -1.74 -9.66
N ASN A 53 -1.42 -2.52 -8.60
CA ASN A 53 -1.43 -3.98 -8.67
C ASN A 53 -2.66 -4.61 -8.00
N PHE A 54 -3.46 -3.83 -7.27
CA PHE A 54 -4.60 -4.33 -6.51
C PHE A 54 -5.89 -3.53 -6.78
N ALA A 55 -7.00 -4.26 -6.90
CA ALA A 55 -8.37 -3.76 -6.97
C ALA A 55 -9.19 -4.29 -5.80
N TYR A 56 -10.40 -3.76 -5.63
CA TYR A 56 -11.27 -4.02 -4.49
C TYR A 56 -12.63 -4.53 -4.94
N LEU A 57 -13.07 -5.64 -4.35
CA LEU A 57 -14.41 -6.17 -4.57
C LEU A 57 -15.38 -5.67 -3.50
N CYS A 58 -16.40 -4.93 -3.91
CA CYS A 58 -17.45 -4.45 -3.02
C CYS A 58 -18.35 -5.61 -2.56
N PRO A 59 -18.49 -5.88 -1.24
CA PRO A 59 -19.37 -6.95 -0.76
C PRO A 59 -20.86 -6.62 -0.91
N GLY A 60 -21.22 -5.35 -1.09
CA GLY A 60 -22.62 -4.92 -1.17
C GLY A 60 -23.21 -4.95 -2.58
N CYS A 61 -22.43 -4.55 -3.59
CA CYS A 61 -22.92 -4.45 -4.97
C CYS A 61 -22.11 -5.27 -5.99
N GLY A 62 -21.06 -5.97 -5.55
CA GLY A 62 -20.21 -6.81 -6.39
C GLY A 62 -19.28 -6.07 -7.33
N GLU A 63 -19.22 -4.74 -7.28
CA GLU A 63 -18.34 -3.95 -8.13
C GLU A 63 -16.87 -4.20 -7.81
N VAL A 64 -16.05 -4.41 -8.85
CA VAL A 64 -14.59 -4.40 -8.76
C VAL A 64 -14.10 -3.00 -9.13
N PHE A 65 -13.36 -2.35 -8.25
CA PHE A 65 -12.91 -0.99 -8.45
C PHE A 65 -11.49 -0.77 -7.94
N GLU A 66 -10.81 0.20 -8.54
CA GLU A 66 -9.55 0.75 -8.03
C GLU A 66 -9.84 1.96 -7.15
N VAL A 67 -8.93 2.27 -6.23
CA VAL A 67 -8.99 3.47 -5.39
C VAL A 67 -7.81 4.36 -5.69
N SER A 68 -7.89 5.65 -5.32
CA SER A 68 -6.74 6.54 -5.45
C SER A 68 -5.61 6.14 -4.50
N THR A 69 -4.36 6.45 -4.84
CA THR A 69 -3.18 6.23 -3.98
C THR A 69 -3.36 6.76 -2.56
N PHE A 70 -4.00 7.93 -2.41
CA PHE A 70 -4.22 8.55 -1.11
C PHE A 70 -5.31 7.82 -0.31
N GLU A 71 -6.39 7.43 -0.97
CA GLU A 71 -7.43 6.61 -0.35
C GLU A 71 -6.89 5.23 0.04
N ASP A 72 -6.03 4.64 -0.80
CA ASP A 72 -5.32 3.40 -0.50
C ASP A 72 -4.46 3.55 0.76
N PHE A 73 -3.65 4.59 0.85
CA PHE A 73 -2.75 4.80 1.99
C PHE A 73 -3.48 5.01 3.31
N LEU A 74 -4.56 5.79 3.31
CA LEU A 74 -5.26 6.18 4.54
C LEU A 74 -6.34 5.20 4.99
N SER A 75 -6.78 4.30 4.11
CA SER A 75 -7.86 3.37 4.44
C SER A 75 -7.36 2.26 5.39
N PRO A 76 -8.13 1.93 6.44
CA PRO A 76 -7.80 0.82 7.33
C PRO A 76 -7.56 -0.49 6.58
N ASN A 77 -6.42 -1.12 6.86
CA ASN A 77 -6.04 -2.41 6.29
C ASN A 77 -6.38 -3.55 7.27
N GLY A 78 -7.09 -4.56 6.78
CA GLY A 78 -7.56 -5.73 7.53
C GLY A 78 -6.92 -7.03 7.03
N GLY A 79 -5.69 -6.95 6.52
CA GLY A 79 -4.97 -8.07 5.93
C GLY A 79 -5.37 -8.31 4.48
N ASN A 80 -6.38 -9.14 4.26
CA ASN A 80 -6.93 -9.50 2.94
C ASN A 80 -8.17 -8.68 2.55
N LYS A 81 -8.59 -7.75 3.43
CA LYS A 81 -9.67 -6.79 3.17
C LYS A 81 -9.22 -5.37 3.49
N LYS A 82 -9.84 -4.39 2.85
CA LYS A 82 -9.59 -2.96 3.11
C LYS A 82 -10.89 -2.19 3.28
N TYR A 83 -10.91 -1.24 4.21
CA TYR A 83 -12.10 -0.44 4.47
C TYR A 83 -12.15 0.79 3.57
N VAL A 84 -12.77 0.65 2.40
CA VAL A 84 -12.79 1.67 1.32
C VAL A 84 -14.21 2.03 0.92
N LYS A 85 -14.39 3.21 0.30
CA LYS A 85 -15.69 3.63 -0.23
C LYS A 85 -15.87 3.08 -1.64
N CYS A 86 -16.96 2.35 -1.88
CA CYS A 86 -17.29 1.91 -3.24
C CYS A 86 -17.78 3.11 -4.08
N PRO A 87 -17.23 3.34 -5.28
CA PRO A 87 -17.65 4.45 -6.14
C PRO A 87 -19.06 4.26 -6.73
N LYS A 88 -19.51 3.01 -6.88
CA LYS A 88 -20.83 2.67 -7.45
C LYS A 88 -21.97 2.81 -6.45
N CYS A 89 -21.85 2.18 -5.27
CA CYS A 89 -22.92 2.19 -4.27
C CYS A 89 -22.75 3.27 -3.18
N GLY A 90 -21.59 3.95 -3.15
CA GLY A 90 -21.29 5.03 -2.21
C GLY A 90 -21.03 4.61 -0.76
N LYS A 91 -21.20 3.33 -0.41
CA LYS A 91 -21.03 2.81 0.95
C LYS A 91 -19.56 2.47 1.22
N ARG A 92 -19.12 2.73 2.46
CA ARG A 92 -17.86 2.19 2.98
C ARG A 92 -18.08 0.79 3.53
N ALA A 93 -17.20 -0.13 3.18
CA ALA A 93 -17.24 -1.51 3.65
C ALA A 93 -15.84 -2.12 3.60
N TRP A 94 -15.66 -3.24 4.29
CA TRP A 94 -14.50 -4.11 4.13
C TRP A 94 -14.56 -4.84 2.79
N ALA A 95 -13.87 -4.31 1.79
CA ALA A 95 -13.78 -4.87 0.45
C ALA A 95 -12.64 -5.88 0.36
N ASP A 96 -12.84 -6.98 -0.37
CA ASP A 96 -11.82 -7.99 -0.60
C ASP A 96 -10.76 -7.48 -1.59
N ILE A 97 -9.49 -7.71 -1.29
CA ILE A 97 -8.37 -7.27 -2.12
C ILE A 97 -8.12 -8.30 -3.23
N LEU A 98 -8.24 -7.84 -4.48
CA LEU A 98 -8.01 -8.60 -5.70
C LEU A 98 -6.71 -8.12 -6.36
N LYS A 99 -5.92 -9.01 -6.95
CA LYS A 99 -4.72 -8.65 -7.72
C LYS A 99 -5.11 -8.45 -9.17
N ILE A 100 -4.66 -7.36 -9.80
CA ILE A 100 -5.03 -6.99 -11.18
C ILE A 100 -4.14 -7.70 -12.21
N LYS A 101 -2.92 -8.10 -11.82
CA LYS A 101 -1.97 -8.84 -12.66
C LYS A 101 -1.55 -10.13 -11.95
N GLU A 102 -1.60 -11.25 -12.64
CA GLU A 102 -0.91 -12.49 -12.23
C GLU A 102 0.60 -12.28 -12.28
#